data_AF-A0AA44NHN6-F1
#
_entry.id   AF-A0AA44NHN6-F1
#
_cell.length_a   1.000
_cell.length_b   1.000
_cell.length_c   1.000
_cell.angle_alpha   90.00
_cell.angle_beta   90.00
_cell.angle_gamma   90.00
#
_symmetry.space_group_name_H-M   'P 1'
#
loop_
_entity.id
_entity.type
_entity.pdbx_description
1 polymer ?
#
loop_
_entity_poly.entity_id
_entity_poly.type
_entity_poly.pdbx_seq_one_letter_code
_entity_poly.pdbx_strand_id
1 'polypeptide(L)' 'MIFTKIIRGFIRAEFAPGGLPQSVHIYGVRKVANQTEYRAGYPFNWRWVNKNNFTRSNCLQ' A
#
# COMPACT_ATOMS: atom_id res chain seq x y z
N MET A 1 -18.11 11.98 19.01
CA MET A 1 -17.23 10.89 18.53
C MET A 1 -18.13 9.84 17.93
N ILE A 2 -17.74 9.22 16.82
CA ILE A 2 -18.49 8.16 16.10
C ILE A 2 -19.57 8.72 15.14
N PHE A 3 -19.20 8.92 13.87
CA PHE A 3 -20.02 8.64 12.67
C PHE A 3 -19.22 9.03 11.41
N THR A 4 -18.14 8.31 11.12
CA THR A 4 -17.65 8.20 9.74
C THR A 4 -18.11 6.85 9.22
N LYS A 5 -19.31 6.84 8.64
CA LYS A 5 -19.93 5.71 7.96
C LYS A 5 -19.04 5.30 6.77
N ILE A 6 -18.51 4.08 6.81
CA ILE A 6 -18.23 3.19 5.67
C ILE A 6 -17.56 3.87 4.46
N ILE A 7 -16.23 3.99 4.49
CA ILE A 7 -15.46 4.15 3.25
C ILE A 7 -14.98 2.75 2.89
N ARG A 8 -15.47 2.20 1.78
CA ARG A 8 -14.91 0.99 1.16
C ARG A 8 -13.38 1.11 1.16
N GLY A 9 -12.73 0.20 1.88
CA GLY A 9 -11.37 0.38 2.40
C GLY A 9 -10.38 0.83 1.35
N PHE A 10 -9.93 2.09 1.45
CA PHE A 10 -8.73 2.52 0.74
C PHE A 10 -7.54 1.83 1.37
N ILE A 11 -7.00 0.83 0.67
CA ILE A 11 -5.79 0.14 1.08
C ILE A 11 -4.63 1.14 1.01
N ARG A 12 -3.86 1.25 2.10
CA ARG A 12 -2.67 2.08 2.18
C ARG A 12 -1.49 1.25 2.69
N ALA A 13 -0.31 1.58 2.20
CA ALA A 13 0.95 1.01 2.66
C ALA A 13 1.88 2.11 3.15
N GLU A 14 2.71 1.79 4.13
CA GLU A 14 3.76 2.65 4.65
C GLU A 14 5.08 2.19 4.04
N PHE A 15 5.85 3.14 3.55
CA PHE A 15 7.18 2.96 3.01
C PHE A 15 8.08 4.00 3.68
N ALA A 16 9.26 3.61 4.16
CA ALA A 16 10.15 4.51 4.89
C ALA A 16 11.47 4.74 4.13
N PRO A 17 11.48 5.55 3.06
CA PRO A 17 12.72 5.92 2.39
C PRO A 17 13.59 6.74 3.35
N GLY A 18 14.81 6.27 3.64
CA GLY A 18 15.71 6.97 4.54
C GLY A 18 15.21 7.06 6.00
N GLY A 19 14.33 6.15 6.43
CA GLY A 19 13.84 6.07 7.81
C GLY A 19 12.62 6.93 8.14
N LEU A 20 12.11 7.73 7.19
CA LEU A 20 10.89 8.52 7.38
C LEU A 20 9.67 7.79 6.82
N PRO A 21 8.72 7.31 7.66
CA PRO A 21 7.54 6.59 7.16
C PRO A 21 6.63 7.51 6.36
N GLN A 22 6.31 7.08 5.14
CA GLN A 22 5.39 7.75 4.22
C GLN A 22 4.25 6.80 3.87
N SER A 23 3.02 7.30 3.93
CA SER A 23 1.84 6.54 3.50
C SER A 23 1.59 6.71 2.00
N VAL A 24 1.46 5.61 1.29
CA VAL A 24 1.05 5.56 -0.12
C VAL A 24 -0.25 4.77 -0.27
N HIS A 25 -1.09 5.20 -1.21
CA HIS A 25 -2.31 4.50 -1.57
C HIS A 25 -2.01 3.32 -2.49
N ILE A 26 -2.60 2.17 -2.17
CA ILE A 26 -2.52 0.95 -2.95
C ILE A 26 -3.83 0.79 -3.72
N TYR A 27 -3.71 0.61 -5.03
CA TYR A 27 -4.82 0.52 -5.97
C TYR A 27 -5.06 -0.89 -6.48
N GLY A 28 -4.15 -1.83 -6.19
CA GLY A 28 -4.25 -3.21 -6.62
C GLY A 28 -3.20 -4.08 -5.96
N VAL A 29 -3.50 -5.37 -5.87
CA VAL A 29 -2.62 -6.39 -5.32
C VAL A 29 -2.54 -7.52 -6.33
N ARG A 30 -1.33 -8.03 -6.60
CA ARG A 30 -1.14 -9.20 -7.46
C ARG A 30 -0.03 -10.09 -6.89
N LYS A 31 -0.02 -11.36 -7.29
CA LYS A 31 1.04 -12.30 -6.96
C LYS A 31 1.82 -12.65 -8.22
N VAL A 32 3.12 -12.38 -8.26
CA VAL A 32 4.02 -12.67 -9.39
C VAL A 32 5.22 -13.44 -8.85
N ALA A 33 5.56 -14.58 -9.46
CA ALA A 33 6.70 -15.40 -9.05
C ALA A 33 6.75 -15.70 -7.53
N ASN A 34 5.60 -16.07 -6.96
CA ASN A 34 5.41 -16.31 -5.53
C ASN A 34 5.58 -15.09 -4.59
N GLN A 35 5.71 -13.88 -5.14
CA GLN A 35 5.81 -12.63 -4.38
C GLN A 35 4.54 -11.78 -4.54
N THR A 36 4.12 -11.12 -3.47
CA THR A 36 3.00 -10.18 -3.52
C THR A 36 3.50 -8.80 -3.94
N GLU A 37 2.88 -8.20 -4.95
CA GLU A 37 3.15 -6.85 -5.42
C GLU A 37 1.92 -5.96 -5.27
N TYR A 38 2.17 -4.70 -4.91
CA TYR A 38 1.18 -3.67 -4.73
C TYR A 38 1.32 -2.60 -5.81
N ARG A 39 0.18 -2.20 -6.40
CA ARG A 39 0.11 -1.09 -7.34
C ARG A 39 0.04 0.22 -6.53
N ALA A 40 1.17 0.85 -6.33
CA ALA A 40 1.28 2.08 -5.56
C ALA A 40 1.26 3.30 -6.47
N GLY A 41 0.50 4.34 -6.08
CA GLY A 41 0.47 5.64 -6.78
C GLY A 41 1.74 6.46 -6.58
N TYR A 42 1.62 7.79 -6.45
CA TYR A 42 2.75 8.65 -6.07
C TYR A 42 3.29 8.25 -4.67
N PRO A 43 4.63 8.18 -4.46
CA PRO A 43 5.74 8.57 -5.34
C PRO A 43 6.21 7.50 -6.34
N PHE A 44 5.58 6.33 -6.36
CA PHE A 44 5.98 5.19 -7.20
C PHE A 44 5.48 5.27 -8.66
N ASN A 45 4.88 6.38 -9.08
CA ASN A 45 4.40 6.59 -10.46
C ASN A 45 3.48 5.47 -10.97
N TRP A 46 2.58 4.97 -10.12
CA TRP A 46 1.67 3.88 -10.49
C TRP A 46 2.43 2.63 -10.94
N ARG A 47 3.52 2.27 -10.26
CA ARG A 47 4.27 1.03 -10.55
C ARG A 47 3.81 -0.10 -9.64
N TRP A 48 4.08 -1.32 -10.08
CA TRP A 48 3.99 -2.49 -9.21
C TRP A 48 5.27 -2.54 -8.38
N VAL A 49 5.09 -2.57 -7.07
CA VAL A 49 6.19 -2.58 -6.12
C VAL A 49 5.99 -3.76 -5.20
N ASN A 50 7.05 -4.52 -4.96
CA ASN A 50 7.00 -5.69 -4.09
C ASN A 50 6.59 -5.28 -2.66
N LYS A 51 5.71 -6.07 -2.03
CA LYS A 51 5.28 -5.91 -0.64
C LYS A 51 6.45 -5.68 0.32
N ASN A 52 7.59 -6.33 0.06
CA ASN A 52 8.80 -6.23 0.89
C ASN A 52 9.43 -4.83 0.92
N ASN A 53 9.10 -3.94 -0.01
CA ASN A 53 9.52 -2.54 0.06
C ASN A 53 8.67 -1.73 1.05
N PHE A 54 7.51 -2.23 1.44
CA PHE A 54 6.63 -1.54 2.39
C PHE A 54 6.90 -2.06 3.81
N THR A 55 7.09 -1.15 4.75
CA THR A 55 7.27 -1.48 6.17
C THR A 55 5.96 -1.92 6.81
N ARG A 56 4.83 -1.38 6.33
CA ARG A 56 3.50 -1.74 6.80
C ARG A 56 2.52 -1.69 5.65
N SER A 57 1.47 -2.51 5.70
CA SER A 57 0.39 -2.43 4.73
C SER A 57 -0.91 -2.82 5.38
N ASN A 58 -1.97 -2.03 5.17
CA ASN A 58 -3.33 -2.36 5.63
C ASN A 58 -4.10 -3.16 4.56
N CYS A 59 -3.38 -3.89 3.70
CA CYS A 59 -3.97 -4.80 2.74
C CYS A 59 -4.43 -6.05 3.49
N LEU A 60 -5.74 -6.25 3.60
CA LEU A 60 -6.28 -7.57 3.95
C LEU A 60 -6.06 -8.47 2.73
N GLN A 61 -5.19 -9.47 2.86
CA GLN A 61 -4.87 -10.43 1.79
C GLN A 61 -5.76 -11.67 1.92
#